data_AF-A0A2N5J7A0-F1
#
_entry.id   AF-A0A2N5J7A0-F1
#
_cell.length_a   1.000
_cell.length_b   1.000
_cell.length_c   1.000
_cell.angle_alpha   90.00
_cell.angle_beta   90.00
_cell.angle_gamma   90.00
#
_symmetry.space_group_name_H-M   'P 1'
#
loop_
_entity.id
_entity.type
_entity.pdbx_description
1 polymer ?
#
loop_
_entity_poly.entity_id
_entity_poly.type
_entity_poly.pdbx_seq_one_letter_code
_entity_poly.pdbx_strand_id
1 'polypeptide(L)'
;MGLGFAYLINGDWRATSWPTLMTRDVVDHFYVEDYEKLGPEYGYPASMLGKLIPVDDEFEVPLTPEEIKRVNAQDHYWFEYRNAGGRAISSIGYGFVAAALAESTEGRISSVDYAFDPKHNGETAEQFLTWWGDEQMAFYGRKSFA
;
A
#
# COMPACT_ATOMS: atom_id res chain seq x y z
N MET A 1 -7.73 -8.94 15.07
CA MET A 1 -6.76 -10.01 15.38
C MET A 1 -5.59 -9.78 14.44
N GLY A 2 -4.41 -9.41 14.93
CA GLY A 2 -3.26 -9.09 14.06
C GLY A 2 -2.58 -10.36 13.57
N LEU A 3 -2.31 -10.45 12.28
CA LEU A 3 -1.37 -11.45 11.75
C LEU A 3 0.04 -10.90 11.98
N GLY A 4 0.98 -11.73 12.40
CA GLY A 4 2.36 -11.34 12.66
C GLY A 4 3.32 -12.32 12.01
N PHE A 5 4.27 -11.81 11.24
CA PHE A 5 5.32 -12.62 10.63
C PHE A 5 6.64 -12.33 11.32
N ALA A 6 7.32 -13.36 11.82
CA ALA A 6 8.66 -13.25 12.40
C ALA A 6 9.69 -13.87 11.45
N TYR A 7 10.80 -13.16 11.26
CA TYR A 7 11.91 -13.62 10.43
C TYR A 7 13.09 -13.97 11.32
N LEU A 8 13.51 -15.23 11.23
CA LEU A 8 14.68 -15.74 11.92
C LEU A 8 15.75 -16.12 10.89
N ILE A 9 17.00 -15.74 11.14
CA ILE A 9 18.16 -16.17 10.34
C ILE A 9 19.10 -16.89 11.30
N ASN A 10 19.37 -18.17 11.00
CA ASN A 10 20.20 -19.05 11.84
C ASN A 10 19.70 -19.16 13.29
N GLY A 11 18.38 -19.16 13.49
CA GLY A 11 17.75 -19.26 14.82
C GLY A 11 17.71 -17.95 15.62
N ASP A 12 18.39 -16.91 15.16
CA ASP A 12 18.32 -15.59 15.77
C ASP A 12 17.13 -14.80 15.22
N TRP A 13 16.41 -14.11 16.11
CA TRP A 13 15.39 -13.16 15.71
C TRP A 13 16.02 -11.96 14.98
N ARG A 14 15.50 -11.63 13.80
CA ARG A 14 16.04 -10.55 12.96
C ARG A 14 15.06 -9.42 12.73
N ALA A 15 13.77 -9.73 12.58
CA ALA A 15 12.72 -8.75 12.31
C ALA A 15 11.31 -9.35 12.52
N THR A 16 10.31 -8.47 12.59
CA THR A 16 8.88 -8.81 12.49
C THR A 16 8.16 -7.90 11.52
N SER A 17 7.10 -8.42 10.90
CA SER A 17 6.12 -7.70 10.08
C SER A 17 4.74 -7.85 10.73
N TRP A 18 3.93 -6.80 10.71
CA TRP A 18 2.61 -6.73 11.34
C TRP A 18 1.59 -6.20 10.33
N PRO A 19 1.18 -7.01 9.35
CA PRO A 19 0.19 -6.57 8.39
C PRO A 19 -1.12 -6.35 9.13
N THR A 20 -1.63 -5.14 8.98
CA THR A 20 -2.75 -4.60 9.72
C THR A 20 -3.83 -4.20 8.73
N LEU A 21 -5.06 -4.59 9.03
CA LEU A 21 -6.21 -4.10 8.31
C LEU A 21 -6.57 -2.71 8.84
N MET A 22 -6.51 -1.71 7.97
CA MET A 22 -6.82 -0.32 8.30
C MET A 22 -8.13 0.06 7.64
N THR A 23 -8.97 0.83 8.34
CA THR A 23 -10.15 1.46 7.75
C THR A 23 -9.71 2.67 6.95
N ARG A 24 -10.35 2.91 5.81
CA ARG A 24 -10.11 4.11 4.99
C ARG A 24 -10.72 5.34 5.63
N ASP A 25 -10.07 6.46 5.37
CA ASP A 25 -10.56 7.75 5.82
C ASP A 25 -11.85 8.12 5.11
N VAL A 26 -12.71 8.79 5.87
CA VAL A 26 -13.96 9.37 5.38
C VAL A 26 -13.83 10.87 5.34
N VAL A 27 -14.55 11.50 4.42
CA VAL A 27 -14.68 12.95 4.38
C VAL A 27 -15.31 13.41 5.69
N ASP A 28 -14.56 14.20 6.44
CA ASP A 28 -15.01 14.82 7.69
C ASP A 28 -15.27 16.32 7.52
N HIS A 29 -15.52 17.00 8.64
CA HIS A 29 -15.80 18.44 8.64
C HIS A 29 -14.64 19.29 8.13
N PHE A 30 -13.38 18.89 8.33
CA PHE A 30 -12.23 19.67 7.88
C PHE A 30 -12.17 19.71 6.36
N TYR A 31 -12.35 18.58 5.69
CA TYR A 31 -12.40 18.52 4.23
C TYR A 31 -13.54 19.33 3.62
N VAL A 32 -14.69 19.40 4.30
CA VAL A 32 -15.83 20.22 3.83
C VAL A 32 -15.53 21.71 4.00
N GLU A 33 -14.97 22.10 5.14
CA GLU A 33 -14.58 23.49 5.37
C GLU A 33 -13.51 23.97 4.39
N ASP A 34 -12.52 23.12 4.10
CA ASP A 34 -11.45 23.46 3.14
C ASP A 34 -12.00 23.57 1.72
N TYR A 35 -12.96 22.72 1.34
CA TYR A 35 -13.66 22.86 0.06
C TYR A 35 -14.38 24.21 -0.06
N GLU A 36 -15.09 24.64 0.99
CA GLU A 36 -15.84 25.89 0.99
C GLU A 36 -14.93 27.13 0.98
N LYS A 37 -13.78 27.07 1.66
CA LYS A 37 -12.85 28.19 1.80
C LYS A 37 -11.85 28.29 0.65
N LEU A 38 -11.33 27.15 0.19
CA LEU A 38 -10.18 27.05 -0.71
C LEU A 38 -10.55 26.45 -2.09
N GLY A 39 -11.71 25.81 -2.19
CA GLY A 39 -12.22 25.24 -3.44
C GLY A 39 -11.97 23.74 -3.59
N PRO A 40 -12.35 23.16 -4.75
CA PRO A 40 -12.40 21.71 -4.98
C PRO A 40 -11.05 20.98 -4.97
N GLU A 41 -9.93 21.71 -5.02
CA GLU A 41 -8.57 21.14 -4.95
C GLU A 41 -8.17 20.74 -3.52
N TYR A 42 -8.78 21.36 -2.49
CA TYR A 42 -8.35 21.22 -1.11
C TYR A 42 -9.35 20.47 -0.22
N GLY A 43 -10.44 19.94 -0.78
CA GLY A 43 -11.46 19.30 0.02
C GLY A 43 -12.57 18.65 -0.79
N TYR A 44 -13.68 18.34 -0.11
CA TYR A 44 -14.85 17.71 -0.72
C TYR A 44 -16.14 18.49 -0.41
N PRO A 45 -17.14 18.50 -1.31
CA PRO A 45 -18.41 19.17 -1.03
C PRO A 45 -19.15 18.50 0.15
N ALA A 46 -20.01 19.25 0.84
CA ALA A 46 -20.79 18.75 1.98
C ALA A 46 -21.61 17.47 1.68
N SER A 47 -21.97 17.22 0.43
CA SER A 47 -22.65 15.99 -0.02
C SER A 47 -21.79 14.72 0.11
N MET A 48 -20.49 14.87 0.35
CA MET A 48 -19.54 13.79 0.58
C MET A 48 -19.28 13.50 2.05
N LEU A 49 -19.77 14.33 2.98
CA LEU A 49 -19.54 14.15 4.42
C LEU A 49 -19.94 12.73 4.89
N GLY A 50 -19.02 12.06 5.57
CA GLY A 50 -19.16 10.69 6.06
C GLY A 50 -18.99 9.59 5.01
N LYS A 51 -18.71 9.94 3.74
CA LYS A 51 -18.38 8.97 2.69
C LYS A 51 -16.87 8.74 2.63
N LEU A 52 -16.47 7.57 2.12
CA LEU A 52 -15.08 7.24 1.86
C LEU A 52 -14.44 8.27 0.92
N ILE A 53 -13.21 8.67 1.24
CA ILE A 53 -12.37 9.49 0.36
C ILE A 53 -12.03 8.65 -0.89
N PRO A 54 -12.37 9.09 -2.11
CA PRO A 54 -12.04 8.35 -3.34
C PRO A 54 -10.52 8.27 -3.58
N VAL A 55 -10.05 7.13 -4.11
CA VAL A 55 -8.61 6.91 -4.43
C VAL A 55 -8.28 7.17 -5.91
N ASP A 56 -9.05 8.03 -6.56
CA ASP A 56 -9.10 8.13 -8.04
C ASP A 56 -7.76 8.60 -8.66
N ASP A 57 -6.98 9.39 -7.91
CA ASP A 57 -5.71 9.98 -8.36
C ASP A 57 -4.48 9.40 -7.63
N GLU A 58 -4.63 8.31 -6.87
CA GLU A 58 -3.53 7.73 -6.09
C GLU A 58 -2.66 6.76 -6.88
N PHE A 59 -3.11 6.33 -8.07
CA PHE A 59 -2.47 5.27 -8.84
C PHE A 59 -1.83 5.81 -10.13
N GLU A 60 -0.56 5.48 -10.31
CA GLU A 60 0.19 5.82 -11.53
C GLU A 60 -0.10 4.83 -12.66
N VAL A 61 -0.46 3.60 -12.32
CA VAL A 61 -0.99 2.62 -13.27
C VAL A 61 -2.44 2.98 -13.60
N PRO A 62 -2.78 3.23 -14.87
CA PRO A 62 -4.16 3.54 -15.26
C PRO A 62 -5.08 2.36 -14.95
N LEU A 63 -6.01 2.58 -14.03
CA LEU A 63 -7.04 1.60 -13.68
C LEU A 63 -8.29 1.84 -14.53
N THR A 64 -8.96 0.75 -14.89
CA THR A 64 -10.27 0.83 -15.53
C THR A 64 -11.32 1.39 -14.56
N PRO A 65 -12.41 2.00 -15.06
CA PRO A 65 -13.50 2.49 -14.20
C PRO A 65 -14.06 1.41 -13.27
N GLU A 66 -14.14 0.16 -13.74
CA GLU A 66 -14.59 -0.99 -12.96
C GLU A 66 -13.62 -1.35 -11.83
N GLU A 67 -12.32 -1.22 -12.04
CA GLU A 67 -11.29 -1.45 -11.02
C GLU A 67 -11.33 -0.34 -9.96
N ILE A 68 -11.38 0.94 -10.37
CA ILE A 68 -11.53 2.07 -9.45
C ILE A 68 -12.81 1.92 -8.61
N LYS A 69 -13.93 1.55 -9.24
CA LYS A 69 -15.19 1.29 -8.52
C LYS A 69 -15.04 0.18 -7.49
N ARG A 70 -14.33 -0.91 -7.82
CA ARG A 70 -14.09 -2.02 -6.88
C ARG A 70 -13.22 -1.59 -5.70
N VAL A 71 -12.15 -0.83 -5.94
CA VAL A 71 -11.30 -0.31 -4.88
C VAL A 71 -12.09 0.67 -3.99
N ASN A 72 -12.85 1.59 -4.58
CA ASN A 72 -13.72 2.53 -3.86
C ASN A 72 -14.89 1.87 -3.12
N ALA A 73 -15.25 0.63 -3.44
CA ALA A 73 -16.25 -0.13 -2.70
C ALA A 73 -15.73 -0.74 -1.40
N GLN A 74 -14.40 -0.83 -1.21
CA GLN A 74 -13.80 -1.32 0.01
C GLN A 74 -13.61 -0.17 1.00
N ASP A 75 -14.04 -0.37 2.25
CA ASP A 75 -13.86 0.56 3.37
C ASP A 75 -12.56 0.32 4.14
N HIS A 76 -11.72 -0.60 3.67
CA HIS A 76 -10.48 -0.99 4.33
C HIS A 76 -9.39 -1.29 3.30
N TYR A 77 -8.14 -1.28 3.78
CA TYR A 77 -6.97 -1.72 3.04
C TYR A 77 -6.00 -2.43 3.97
N TRP A 78 -5.18 -3.30 3.40
CA TRP A 78 -4.06 -3.90 4.13
C TRP A 78 -2.91 -2.92 4.13
N PHE A 79 -2.44 -2.61 5.32
CA PHE A 79 -1.26 -1.81 5.56
C PHE A 79 -0.23 -2.68 6.26
N GLU A 80 0.98 -2.73 5.73
CA GLU A 80 2.11 -3.22 6.48
C GLU A 80 3.03 -2.05 6.79
N TYR A 81 3.46 -1.95 8.04
CA TYR A 81 4.46 -0.96 8.38
C TYR A 81 5.79 -1.38 7.75
N ARG A 82 6.15 -0.69 6.66
CA ARG A 82 7.38 -0.97 5.93
C ARG A 82 8.58 -0.73 6.83
N ASN A 83 9.41 -1.76 7.02
CA ASN A 83 10.77 -1.61 7.50
C ASN A 83 11.69 -1.23 6.32
N ALA A 84 11.47 -0.06 5.72
CA ALA A 84 12.24 0.43 4.57
C ALA A 84 13.69 0.65 5.00
N GLY A 85 14.65 0.08 4.27
CA GLY A 85 16.06 0.06 4.70
C GLY A 85 16.33 -0.82 5.91
N GLY A 86 15.34 -1.65 6.32
CA GLY A 86 15.46 -2.65 7.36
C GLY A 86 16.30 -3.86 6.94
N ARG A 87 16.07 -5.00 7.58
CA ARG A 87 16.77 -6.24 7.20
C ARG A 87 16.24 -6.73 5.85
N ALA A 88 17.16 -7.05 4.95
CA ALA A 88 16.86 -7.43 3.56
C ALA A 88 15.77 -8.51 3.42
N ILE A 89 15.85 -9.58 4.21
CA ILE A 89 14.86 -10.69 4.19
C ILE A 89 13.46 -10.22 4.61
N SER A 90 13.33 -9.42 5.66
CA SER A 90 12.01 -8.90 6.05
C SER A 90 11.45 -7.92 5.04
N SER A 91 12.30 -7.08 4.44
CA SER A 91 11.84 -6.12 3.43
C SER A 91 11.36 -6.83 2.17
N ILE A 92 12.12 -7.80 1.64
CA ILE A 92 11.67 -8.56 0.46
C ILE A 92 10.43 -9.40 0.76
N GLY A 93 10.38 -10.01 1.95
CA GLY A 93 9.27 -10.84 2.41
C GLY A 93 7.94 -10.09 2.48
N TYR A 94 7.98 -8.81 2.88
CA TYR A 94 6.79 -7.95 2.85
C TYR A 94 6.16 -7.88 1.46
N GLY A 95 6.95 -7.59 0.41
CA GLY A 95 6.39 -7.47 -0.93
C GLY A 95 5.76 -8.77 -1.43
N PHE A 96 6.29 -9.93 -1.03
CA PHE A 96 5.64 -11.22 -1.34
C PHE A 96 4.30 -11.41 -0.62
N VAL A 97 4.20 -10.99 0.65
CA VAL A 97 2.92 -11.02 1.38
C VAL A 97 1.91 -10.06 0.74
N ALA A 98 2.33 -8.83 0.40
CA ALA A 98 1.49 -7.86 -0.29
C ALA A 98 0.99 -8.40 -1.64
N ALA A 99 1.86 -9.01 -2.43
CA ALA A 99 1.50 -9.65 -3.69
C ALA A 99 0.52 -10.81 -3.50
N ALA A 100 0.74 -11.69 -2.52
CA ALA A 100 -0.15 -12.82 -2.25
C ALA A 100 -1.56 -12.36 -1.82
N LEU A 101 -1.64 -11.30 -0.99
CA LEU A 101 -2.92 -10.70 -0.60
C LEU A 101 -3.62 -10.07 -1.80
N ALA A 102 -2.90 -9.27 -2.59
CA ALA A 102 -3.45 -8.62 -3.78
C ALA A 102 -3.95 -9.65 -4.82
N GLU A 103 -3.20 -10.73 -5.06
CA GLU A 103 -3.63 -11.81 -5.94
C GLU A 103 -4.92 -12.47 -5.43
N SER A 104 -4.98 -12.78 -4.13
CA SER A 104 -6.11 -13.50 -3.52
C SER A 104 -7.40 -12.67 -3.45
N THR A 105 -7.29 -11.34 -3.47
CA THR A 105 -8.43 -10.42 -3.35
C THR A 105 -8.70 -9.61 -4.60
N GLU A 106 -7.99 -9.87 -5.71
CA GLU A 106 -7.95 -9.00 -6.89
C GLU A 106 -7.65 -7.52 -6.54
N GLY A 107 -6.81 -7.33 -5.51
CA GLY A 107 -6.43 -6.03 -4.97
C GLY A 107 -5.37 -5.31 -5.80
N ARG A 108 -5.10 -4.07 -5.43
CA ARG A 108 -4.04 -3.23 -6.01
C ARG A 108 -3.00 -2.88 -4.96
N ILE A 109 -1.74 -2.89 -5.37
CA ILE A 109 -0.60 -2.58 -4.50
C ILE A 109 -0.24 -1.11 -4.69
N SER A 110 -0.11 -0.39 -3.58
CA SER A 110 0.24 1.03 -3.56
C SER A 110 1.37 1.31 -2.57
N SER A 111 2.21 2.29 -2.90
CA SER A 111 3.25 2.83 -2.02
C SER A 111 2.99 4.32 -1.80
N VAL A 112 2.48 4.67 -0.62
CA VAL A 112 2.06 6.05 -0.29
C VAL A 112 3.19 6.93 0.27
N ASP A 113 4.38 6.36 0.50
CA ASP A 113 5.54 7.05 1.09
C ASP A 113 6.58 7.51 0.05
N TYR A 114 6.30 7.35 -1.25
CA TYR A 114 7.21 7.62 -2.37
C TYR A 114 8.59 6.95 -2.28
N ALA A 115 8.75 5.96 -1.39
CA ALA A 115 10.05 5.35 -1.14
C ALA A 115 10.32 4.15 -2.07
N PHE A 116 9.48 3.96 -3.09
CA PHE A 116 9.70 3.12 -4.26
C PHE A 116 9.40 3.93 -5.53
N ASP A 117 9.87 3.45 -6.69
CA ASP A 117 9.60 4.14 -7.96
C ASP A 117 8.08 4.34 -8.11
N PRO A 118 7.62 5.61 -8.17
CA PRO A 118 6.19 5.92 -8.22
C PRO A 118 5.49 5.21 -9.38
N LYS A 119 6.20 4.86 -10.45
CA LYS A 119 5.64 4.15 -11.63
C LYS A 119 5.01 2.79 -11.31
N HIS A 120 5.30 2.21 -10.15
CA HIS A 120 4.78 0.90 -9.73
C HIS A 120 3.59 1.01 -8.77
N ASN A 121 2.92 2.15 -8.73
CA ASN A 121 1.78 2.39 -7.85
C ASN A 121 0.45 2.07 -8.56
N GLY A 122 -0.31 1.10 -8.03
CA GLY A 122 -1.57 0.60 -8.61
C GLY A 122 -1.43 -0.73 -9.37
N GLU A 123 -0.31 -1.42 -9.19
CA GLU A 123 -0.04 -2.68 -9.88
C GLU A 123 -0.84 -3.86 -9.34
N THR A 124 -1.05 -4.85 -10.21
CA THR A 124 -1.44 -6.21 -9.79
C THR A 124 -0.27 -6.92 -9.12
N ALA A 125 -0.55 -8.04 -8.45
CA ALA A 125 0.50 -8.90 -7.90
C ALA A 125 1.53 -9.35 -8.95
N GLU A 126 1.08 -9.73 -10.15
CA GLU A 126 1.96 -10.17 -11.23
C GLU A 126 2.90 -9.06 -11.73
N GLN A 127 2.34 -7.87 -11.96
CA GLN A 127 3.11 -6.69 -12.37
C GLN A 127 4.16 -6.34 -11.31
N PHE A 128 3.73 -6.28 -10.04
CA PHE A 128 4.60 -6.00 -8.90
C PHE A 128 5.76 -6.99 -8.76
N LEU A 129 5.45 -8.29 -8.85
CA LEU A 129 6.45 -9.34 -8.67
C LEU A 129 7.48 -9.41 -9.80
N THR A 130 7.16 -8.87 -10.98
CA THR A 130 8.07 -8.86 -12.13
C THR A 130 9.32 -8.00 -11.88
N TRP A 131 9.24 -6.99 -11.00
CA TRP A 131 10.37 -6.10 -10.69
C TRP A 131 10.80 -6.14 -9.22
N TRP A 132 9.89 -6.45 -8.29
CA TRP A 132 10.13 -6.30 -6.85
C TRP A 132 11.41 -6.97 -6.34
N GLY A 133 11.56 -8.25 -6.67
CA GLY A 133 12.70 -9.04 -6.18
C GLY A 133 14.03 -8.50 -6.68
N ASP A 134 14.10 -8.14 -7.96
CA ASP A 134 15.31 -7.59 -8.57
C ASP A 134 15.68 -6.23 -7.97
N GLU A 135 14.69 -5.37 -7.70
CA GLU A 135 14.90 -4.07 -7.07
C GLU A 135 15.40 -4.21 -5.63
N GLN A 136 14.81 -5.11 -4.83
CA GLN A 136 15.31 -5.40 -3.49
C GLN A 136 16.73 -5.97 -3.50
N MET A 137 17.05 -6.83 -4.47
CA MET A 137 18.39 -7.39 -4.64
C MET A 137 19.41 -6.34 -5.05
N ALA A 138 19.03 -5.39 -5.91
CA ALA A 138 19.87 -4.27 -6.32
C ALA A 138 20.15 -3.33 -5.14
N PHE A 139 19.13 -3.02 -4.33
CA PHE A 139 19.26 -2.13 -3.18
C PHE A 139 20.11 -2.73 -2.04
N TYR A 140 19.81 -3.95 -1.58
CA TYR A 140 20.48 -4.55 -0.42
C TYR A 140 21.80 -5.26 -0.76
N GLY A 141 21.97 -5.69 -2.01
CA GLY A 141 23.08 -6.52 -2.44
C GLY A 141 23.04 -7.95 -1.90
N ARG A 142 23.64 -8.88 -2.64
CA ARG A 142 23.59 -10.34 -2.35
C ARG A 142 24.07 -10.74 -0.96
N LYS A 143 25.04 -10.01 -0.39
CA LYS A 143 25.62 -10.33 0.92
C LYS A 143 24.64 -10.15 2.07
N SER A 144 23.63 -9.30 1.91
CA SER A 144 22.62 -9.04 2.94
C SER A 144 21.61 -10.17 3.09
N PHE A 145 21.64 -11.15 2.17
CA PHE A 145 20.77 -12.33 2.13
C PHE A 145 21.48 -13.64 2.48
N ALA A 146 22.80 -13.61 2.69
CA ALA A 146 23.64 -14.76 3.03
C ALA A 146 23.90 -14.82 4.55
#